data_AF-W7Y8S7-F1
#
_entry.id   AF-W7Y8S7-F1
#
_cell.length_a   1.000
_cell.length_b   1.000
_cell.length_c   1.000
_cell.angle_alpha   90.00
_cell.angle_beta   90.00
_cell.angle_gamma   90.00
#
_symmetry.space_group_name_H-M   'P 1'
#
loop_
_entity.id
_entity.type
_entity.pdbx_description
1 polymer ?
#
loop_
_entity_poly.entity_id
_entity_poly.type
_entity_poly.pdbx_seq_one_letter_code
_entity_poly.pdbx_strand_id
1 'polypeptide(L)'
;MILSAEEYPELPAINPTEVYQVPSDILRKGALASRFAAVDEKTPNLAGVHICNQGGKIAFSGTERHRIYNYVSSMNPDSTLSI
;
A
#
# COMPACT_ATOMS: atom_id res chain seq x y z
N MET A 1 13.65 -14.87 -29.23
CA MET A 1 13.75 -15.91 -28.19
C MET A 1 12.53 -15.75 -27.31
N ILE A 2 11.64 -16.75 -27.25
CA ILE A 2 10.44 -16.72 -26.42
C ILE A 2 10.78 -17.50 -25.16
N LEU A 3 10.59 -16.89 -23.99
CA LEU A 3 10.78 -17.55 -22.68
C LEU A 3 9.58 -18.47 -22.41
N SER A 4 9.83 -19.61 -21.75
CA SER A 4 8.74 -20.52 -21.40
C SER A 4 7.89 -19.95 -20.28
N ALA A 5 6.59 -20.22 -20.29
CA ALA A 5 5.69 -19.84 -19.20
C ALA A 5 6.10 -20.47 -17.87
N GLU A 6 6.75 -21.65 -17.88
CA GLU A 6 7.25 -22.32 -16.68
C GLU A 6 8.42 -21.58 -16.02
N GLU A 7 9.10 -20.69 -16.74
CA GLU A 7 10.19 -19.86 -16.20
C GLU A 7 9.66 -18.61 -15.49
N TYR A 8 8.35 -18.32 -15.60
CA TYR A 8 7.75 -17.19 -14.92
C TYR A 8 7.62 -17.48 -13.42
N PRO A 9 8.19 -16.64 -12.53
CA PRO A 9 8.17 -16.92 -11.10
C PRO A 9 6.75 -16.85 -10.55
N GLU A 10 6.38 -17.84 -9.74
CA GLU A 10 5.18 -17.78 -8.94
C GLU A 10 5.41 -16.83 -7.76
N LEU A 11 4.47 -15.92 -7.53
CA LEU A 11 4.49 -15.09 -6.32
C LEU A 11 4.20 -15.98 -5.10
N PRO A 12 4.90 -15.78 -3.98
CA PRO A 12 4.63 -16.54 -2.77
C PRO A 12 3.19 -16.31 -2.30
N ALA A 13 2.54 -17.37 -1.81
CA ALA A 13 1.22 -17.27 -1.20
C ALA A 13 1.29 -16.36 0.03
N ILE A 14 0.46 -15.31 0.04
CA ILE A 14 0.32 -14.40 1.17
C ILE A 14 -0.80 -14.95 2.05
N ASN A 15 -0.50 -15.29 3.31
CA ASN A 15 -1.50 -15.59 4.32
C ASN A 15 -1.88 -14.25 4.99
N PRO A 16 -3.02 -13.64 4.65
CA PRO A 16 -3.35 -12.33 5.20
C PRO A 16 -3.65 -12.48 6.69
N THR A 17 -3.10 -11.59 7.51
CA THR A 17 -3.50 -11.50 8.93
C THR A 17 -4.81 -10.72 9.08
N GLU A 18 -5.04 -9.74 8.19
CA GLU A 18 -6.21 -8.86 8.22
C GLU A 18 -6.63 -8.51 6.78
N VAL A 19 -7.94 -8.45 6.53
CA VAL A 19 -8.52 -8.03 5.24
C VAL A 19 -9.47 -6.87 5.46
N TYR A 20 -9.27 -5.80 4.70
CA TYR A 20 -10.05 -4.56 4.76
C TYR A 20 -10.73 -4.30 3.42
N GLN A 21 -12.05 -4.10 3.41
CA GLN A 21 -12.68 -3.53 2.21
C GLN A 21 -12.57 -2.01 2.24
N VAL A 22 -11.99 -1.47 1.19
CA VAL A 22 -11.78 -0.03 1.04
C VAL A 22 -12.38 0.41 -0.29
N PRO A 23 -13.20 1.47 -0.32
CA PRO A 23 -13.66 2.08 -1.56
C PRO A 23 -12.51 2.41 -2.51
N SER A 24 -12.68 2.12 -3.80
CA SER A 24 -11.66 2.34 -4.83
C SER A 24 -11.20 3.80 -4.92
N ASP A 25 -12.08 4.76 -4.63
CA ASP A 25 -11.73 6.18 -4.59
C ASP A 25 -10.80 6.53 -3.41
N ILE A 26 -10.94 5.86 -2.27
CA ILE A 26 -10.02 6.01 -1.13
C ILE A 26 -8.64 5.46 -1.51
N LEU A 27 -8.59 4.30 -2.15
CA LEU A 27 -7.33 3.72 -2.67
C LEU A 27 -6.68 4.66 -3.70
N ARG A 28 -7.44 5.21 -4.64
CA ARG A 28 -6.92 6.13 -5.66
C ARG A 28 -6.36 7.41 -5.06
N LYS A 29 -7.05 7.99 -4.08
CA LYS A 29 -6.57 9.19 -3.36
C LYS A 29 -5.33 8.88 -2.52
N GLY A 30 -5.33 7.75 -1.80
CA GLY A 30 -4.19 7.30 -1.02
C GLY A 30 -2.95 7.01 -1.86
N ALA A 31 -3.13 6.43 -3.05
CA ALA A 31 -2.04 6.14 -3.99
C ALA A 31 -1.26 7.40 -4.43
N LEU A 32 -1.85 8.60 -4.31
CA LEU A 32 -1.13 9.87 -4.57
C LEU A 32 0.06 10.07 -3.63
N ALA A 33 0.08 9.42 -2.46
CA ALA A 33 1.23 9.40 -1.55
C ALA A 33 2.51 8.88 -2.24
N SER A 34 2.39 8.00 -3.24
CA SER A 34 3.53 7.49 -4.01
C SER A 34 4.34 8.59 -4.69
N ARG A 35 3.73 9.74 -5.01
CA ARG A 35 4.42 10.89 -5.62
C ARG A 35 5.45 11.53 -4.69
N PHE A 36 5.38 11.21 -3.39
CA PHE A 36 6.29 11.68 -2.36
C PHE A 36 7.25 10.57 -1.90
N ALA A 37 7.21 9.38 -2.51
CA ALA A 37 8.18 8.35 -2.23
C ALA A 37 9.55 8.73 -2.80
N ALA A 38 10.62 8.44 -2.06
CA ALA A 38 11.98 8.66 -2.52
C ALA A 38 12.34 7.71 -3.68
N VAL A 39 13.05 8.21 -4.68
CA VAL A 39 13.58 7.39 -5.80
C VAL A 39 14.98 6.83 -5.47
N ASP A 40 15.42 6.98 -4.21
CA ASP A 40 16.78 6.66 -3.76
C ASP A 40 16.87 5.22 -3.21
N GLU A 41 17.65 4.37 -3.88
CA GLU A 41 17.91 2.98 -3.49
C GLU A 41 18.65 2.87 -2.14
N LYS A 42 19.30 3.95 -1.66
CA LYS A 42 19.95 3.97 -0.34
C LYS A 42 18.96 4.05 0.82
N THR A 43 17.69 4.40 0.54
CA THR A 43 16.59 4.38 1.52
C THR A 43 15.37 3.66 0.97
N PRO A 44 15.41 2.33 0.90
CA PRO A 44 14.31 1.53 0.34
C PRO A 44 13.02 1.68 1.14
N ASN A 45 13.12 1.96 2.45
CA ASN A 45 11.96 2.23 3.32
C ASN A 45 11.21 3.52 2.95
N LEU A 46 11.84 4.45 2.22
CA LEU A 46 11.22 5.69 1.75
C LEU A 46 10.72 5.59 0.31
N ALA A 47 11.05 4.51 -0.40
CA ALA A 47 10.67 4.30 -1.80
C ALA A 47 9.24 3.76 -1.98
N GLY A 48 8.51 3.54 -0.87
CA GLY A 48 7.15 3.02 -0.88
C GLY A 48 6.12 3.99 -0.28
N VAL A 49 4.88 3.54 -0.27
CA VAL A 49 3.79 4.15 0.49
C VAL A 49 3.59 3.32 1.75
N HIS A 50 3.67 3.97 2.91
CA HIS A 50 3.32 3.34 4.18
C HIS A 50 1.79 3.34 4.31
N ILE A 51 1.21 2.15 4.43
CA ILE A 51 -0.24 1.93 4.57
C ILE A 51 -0.47 1.33 5.96
N CYS A 52 -1.30 1.96 6.79
CA CYS A 52 -1.62 1.42 8.11
C CYS A 52 -3.06 1.70 8.52
N ASN A 53 -3.59 0.81 9.37
CA ASN A 53 -4.85 1.02 10.08
C ASN A 53 -4.58 1.79 11.39
N GLN A 54 -5.29 2.89 11.59
CA GLN A 54 -5.28 3.68 12.82
C GLN A 54 -6.72 3.80 13.35
N GLY A 55 -7.14 2.84 14.17
CA GLY A 55 -8.42 2.89 14.87
C GLY A 55 -9.63 2.97 13.94
N GLY A 56 -9.68 2.13 12.90
CA GLY A 56 -10.78 2.12 11.92
C GLY A 56 -10.63 3.16 10.81
N LYS A 57 -9.47 3.81 10.73
CA LYS A 57 -9.10 4.69 9.61
C LYS A 57 -7.92 4.08 8.87
N ILE A 58 -7.91 4.23 7.56
CA ILE A 58 -6.75 3.89 6.75
C ILE A 58 -5.93 5.14 6.49
N ALA A 59 -4.62 5.04 6.72
CA ALA A 59 -3.66 6.09 6.43
C ALA A 59 -2.72 5.64 5.31
N PHE A 60 -2.45 6.56 4.38
CA PHE A 60 -1.48 6.41 3.30
C PHE A 60 -0.45 7.55 3.45
N SER A 61 0.80 7.19 3.69
CA SER A 61 1.87 8.16 3.92
C SER A 61 3.03 7.92 2.96
N GLY A 62 3.58 9.00 2.41
CA GLY A 62 4.78 8.98 1.56
C GLY A 62 5.70 10.14 1.92
N THR A 63 7.01 9.92 1.87
CA THR A 63 8.00 10.95 2.21
C THR A 63 9.35 10.72 1.51
N GLU A 64 9.96 11.82 1.09
CA GLU A 64 11.28 11.87 0.47
C GLU A 64 12.30 12.56 1.39
N ARG A 65 12.11 12.45 2.72
CA ARG A 65 12.81 13.16 3.81
C ARG A 65 12.50 14.66 3.93
N HIS A 66 12.27 15.36 2.83
CA HIS A 66 12.04 16.80 2.83
C HIS A 66 10.57 17.19 2.97
N ARG A 67 9.67 16.36 2.45
CA ARG A 67 8.23 16.61 2.42
C ARG A 67 7.50 15.34 2.77
N ILE A 68 6.41 15.48 3.51
CA ILE A 68 5.55 14.37 3.90
C ILE A 68 4.16 14.64 3.32
N TYR A 69 3.61 13.62 2.65
CA TYR A 69 2.21 13.56 2.31
C TYR A 69 1.52 12.53 3.19
N ASN A 70 0.37 12.90 3.75
CA ASN A 70 -0.43 12.00 4.56
C ASN A 70 -1.90 12.13 4.19
N TYR A 71 -2.52 11.03 3.76
CA TYR A 71 -3.95 10.94 3.49
C TYR A 71 -4.58 9.96 4.47
N VAL A 72 -5.59 10.43 5.20
CA VAL A 72 -6.31 9.61 6.20
C VAL A 72 -7.79 9.60 5.85
N SER A 73 -8.40 8.42 5.85
CA SER A 73 -9.81 8.25 5.55
C SER A 73 -10.44 7.21 6.47
N SER A 74 -11.69 7.41 6.85
CA SER A 74 -12.44 6.40 7.60
C SER A 74 -12.70 5.17 6.73
N MET A 75 -12.41 3.99 7.26
CA MET A 75 -12.89 2.73 6.69
C MET A 75 -14.28 2.44 7.25
N ASN A 76 -15.14 1.78 6.48
CA ASN A 76 -16.44 1.39 6.98
C ASN A 76 -16.23 0.19 7.94
N PRO A 77 -16.61 0.26 9.24
CA PRO A 77 -16.25 -0.76 10.23
C PRO A 77 -16.89 -2.13 9.98
N ASP A 78 -17.97 -2.22 9.22
CA ASP A 78 -18.63 -3.49 8.86
C ASP A 78 -17.89 -4.28 7.75
N SER A 79 -16.70 -3.84 7.35
CA SER A 79 -16.00 -4.39 6.19
C SER A 79 -14.74 -5.19 6.51
N THR A 80 -14.48 -5.46 7.78
CA THR A 80 -13.44 -6.39 8.23
C THR A 80 -13.96 -7.82 8.08
N LEU A 81 -13.39 -8.57 7.13
CA LEU A 81 -13.65 -10.00 6.99
C LEU A 81 -12.70 -10.75 7.93
N SER A 82 -13.25 -11.45 8.91
CA SER A 82 -12.50 -12.44 9.69
C SER A 82 -12.20 -13.65 8.81
N ILE A 83 -10.93 -14.00 8.68
CA ILE A 83 -10.46 -15.19 7.96
C ILE A 83 -10.39 -16.37 8.92
#